data_AF-A0A259LJY8-F1
#
_entry.id   AF-A0A259LJY8-F1
#
_cell.length_a   1.000
_cell.length_b   1.000
_cell.length_c   1.000
_cell.angle_alpha   90.00
_cell.angle_beta   90.00
_cell.angle_gamma   90.00
#
_symmetry.space_group_name_H-M   'P 1'
#
loop_
_entity.id
_entity.type
_entity.pdbx_description
1 polymer ?
#
loop_
_entity_poly.entity_id
_entity_poly.type
_entity_poly.pdbx_seq_one_letter_code
_entity_poly.pdbx_strand_id
1 'polypeptide(L)'
;MGSTVSSFNFEPEASFDIRYGRLIMENVYGPETVEALFMPFRVESFEGGRFVTHDADSCTTWTTTDIDSAETHHALLADSGVFDEGTAGPLRLEPLGTQGTDLLTWDVPEWLEDDWNNDGVLADPSATATFGVYRGNDRIIYWREVPAN
;
A
#
# COMPACT_ATOMS: atom_id res chain seq x y z
N MET A 1 -1.00 20.72 35.99
CA MET A 1 -2.40 20.26 35.89
C MET A 1 -2.33 18.81 35.45
N GLY A 2 -2.58 17.86 36.36
CA GLY A 2 -2.49 16.44 36.06
C GLY A 2 -3.77 15.95 35.42
N SER A 3 -3.70 15.57 34.14
CA SER A 3 -4.82 14.91 33.46
C SER A 3 -4.94 13.49 34.00
N THR A 4 -5.95 13.22 34.81
CA THR A 4 -6.29 11.86 35.23
C THR A 4 -7.06 11.21 34.09
N VAL A 5 -6.37 10.40 33.29
CA VAL A 5 -7.03 9.54 32.29
C VAL A 5 -7.86 8.52 33.04
N SER A 6 -9.19 8.62 32.97
CA SER A 6 -10.08 7.61 33.53
C SER A 6 -10.07 6.38 32.62
N SER A 7 -9.64 5.24 33.17
CA SER A 7 -9.75 3.95 32.51
C SER A 7 -11.22 3.59 32.30
N PHE A 8 -11.65 3.43 31.05
CA PHE A 8 -12.96 2.88 30.72
C PHE A 8 -12.83 1.36 30.63
N ASN A 9 -13.54 0.64 31.50
CA ASN A 9 -13.61 -0.82 31.40
C ASN A 9 -14.77 -1.17 30.47
N PHE A 10 -14.44 -1.84 29.37
CA PHE A 10 -15.40 -2.43 28.45
C PHE A 10 -15.28 -3.96 28.55
N GLU A 11 -16.42 -4.64 28.73
CA GLU A 11 -16.49 -6.11 28.75
C GLU A 11 -17.42 -6.56 27.61
N PRO A 12 -16.88 -7.12 26.52
CA PRO A 12 -17.69 -7.53 25.39
C PRO A 12 -18.54 -8.76 25.71
N GLU A 13 -19.80 -8.79 25.23
CA GLU A 13 -20.70 -9.95 25.39
C GLU A 13 -20.24 -11.19 24.59
N ALA A 14 -19.34 -11.02 23.63
CA ALA A 14 -18.79 -12.09 22.80
C ALA A 14 -17.27 -12.01 22.74
N SER A 15 -16.61 -13.16 22.54
CA SER A 15 -15.16 -13.19 22.28
C SER A 15 -14.90 -12.69 20.86
N PHE A 16 -14.36 -11.48 20.75
CA PHE A 16 -13.81 -10.92 19.53
C PHE A 16 -12.48 -10.23 19.84
N ASP A 17 -11.62 -10.14 18.83
CA ASP A 17 -10.33 -9.45 18.91
C ASP A 17 -10.46 -8.10 18.20
N ILE A 18 -10.05 -7.01 18.86
CA ILE A 18 -9.96 -5.67 18.24
C ILE A 18 -8.49 -5.36 18.09
N ARG A 19 -8.07 -5.04 16.87
CA ARG A 19 -6.73 -4.54 16.56
C ARG A 19 -6.85 -3.15 15.94
N TYR A 20 -5.90 -2.29 16.28
CA TYR A 20 -5.69 -1.07 15.52
C TYR A 20 -4.95 -1.44 14.23
N GLY A 21 -5.52 -1.07 13.09
CA GLY A 21 -5.00 -1.38 11.78
C GLY A 21 -4.62 -0.12 11.00
N ARG A 22 -3.87 -0.29 9.93
CA ARG A 22 -3.64 0.74 8.91
C ARG A 22 -3.42 0.08 7.54
N LEU A 23 -3.81 0.75 6.48
CA LEU A 23 -3.36 0.41 5.12
C LEU A 23 -2.11 1.22 4.81
N ILE A 24 -1.14 0.60 4.15
CA ILE A 24 0.04 1.30 3.67
C ILE A 24 0.23 1.07 2.18
N MET A 25 0.80 2.07 1.52
CA MET A 25 1.21 2.03 0.12
C MET A 25 2.71 2.35 0.02
N GLU A 26 3.39 1.73 -0.94
CA GLU A 26 4.83 1.96 -1.14
C GLU A 26 5.10 2.82 -2.38
N ASN A 27 5.98 3.82 -2.21
CA ASN A 27 6.42 4.65 -3.33
C ASN A 27 7.13 3.81 -4.40
N VAL A 28 6.86 4.11 -5.67
CA VAL A 28 7.48 3.43 -6.81
C VAL A 28 8.13 4.41 -7.76
N TYR A 29 9.14 3.94 -8.47
CA TYR A 29 9.85 4.74 -9.45
C TYR A 29 10.41 3.87 -10.58
N GLY A 30 10.45 4.42 -11.79
CA GLY A 30 11.07 3.76 -12.92
C GLY A 30 11.07 4.59 -14.21
N PRO A 31 11.53 3.99 -15.32
CA PRO A 31 11.48 4.62 -16.63
C PRO A 31 10.03 4.87 -17.06
N GLU A 32 9.79 5.97 -17.76
CA GLU A 32 8.52 6.29 -18.41
C GLU A 32 8.20 5.38 -19.61
N THR A 33 9.13 4.48 -19.97
CA THR A 33 9.05 3.58 -21.12
C THR A 33 8.81 2.11 -20.74
N VAL A 34 8.73 1.79 -19.45
CA VAL A 34 8.41 0.43 -18.98
C VAL A 34 6.93 0.13 -19.20
N GLU A 35 6.58 -1.15 -19.36
CA GLU A 35 5.18 -1.56 -19.54
C GLU A 35 4.30 -1.24 -18.32
N ALA A 36 4.85 -1.36 -17.10
CA ALA A 36 4.15 -1.02 -15.88
C ALA A 36 5.11 -0.78 -14.70
N LEU A 37 4.69 0.05 -13.75
CA LEU A 37 5.18 0.04 -12.37
C LEU A 37 4.16 -0.68 -11.49
N PHE A 38 4.65 -1.48 -10.56
CA PHE A 38 3.83 -2.23 -9.61
C PHE A 38 4.00 -1.61 -8.23
N MET A 39 2.95 -0.96 -7.73
CA MET A 39 2.91 -0.28 -6.43
C MET A 39 2.36 -1.23 -5.35
N PRO A 40 3.22 -1.73 -4.44
CA PRO A 40 2.78 -2.58 -3.35
C PRO A 40 1.90 -1.83 -2.35
N PHE A 41 0.99 -2.57 -1.75
CA PHE A 41 0.21 -2.13 -0.59
C PHE A 41 -0.07 -3.34 0.31
N ARG A 42 -0.37 -3.08 1.59
CA ARG A 42 -0.75 -4.11 2.57
C ARG A 42 -1.50 -3.49 3.74
N VAL A 43 -2.23 -4.33 4.47
CA VAL A 43 -2.82 -3.99 5.77
C VAL A 43 -1.86 -4.42 6.87
N GLU A 44 -1.61 -3.51 7.81
CA GLU A 44 -0.82 -3.77 9.01
C GLU A 44 -1.69 -3.62 10.26
N SER A 45 -1.42 -4.44 11.29
CA SER A 45 -1.98 -4.33 12.64
C SER A 45 -0.90 -3.93 13.64
N PHE A 46 -1.29 -3.17 14.67
CA PHE A 46 -0.36 -2.78 15.74
C PHE A 46 -0.25 -3.89 16.79
N GLU A 47 0.91 -4.54 16.85
CA GLU A 47 1.18 -5.68 17.72
C GLU A 47 2.57 -5.60 18.36
N GLY A 48 2.64 -5.78 19.68
CA GLY A 48 3.92 -5.80 20.39
C GLY A 48 4.72 -4.50 20.26
N GLY A 49 4.05 -3.35 20.12
CA GLY A 49 4.68 -2.03 20.04
C GLY A 49 5.13 -1.58 18.65
N ARG A 50 4.75 -2.31 17.60
CA ARG A 50 5.06 -1.98 16.19
C ARG A 50 3.92 -2.41 15.28
N PHE A 51 3.86 -1.84 14.08
CA PHE A 51 3.01 -2.35 13.03
C PHE A 51 3.64 -3.60 12.38
N VAL A 52 2.80 -4.60 12.12
CA VAL A 52 3.14 -5.87 11.46
C VAL A 52 2.06 -6.18 10.43
N THR A 53 2.37 -6.95 9.39
CA THR A 53 1.34 -7.40 8.43
C THR A 53 0.20 -8.09 9.16
N HIS A 54 -1.05 -7.76 8.80
CA HIS A 54 -2.21 -8.35 9.44
C HIS A 54 -2.52 -9.74 8.85
N ASP A 55 -1.74 -10.75 9.24
CA ASP A 55 -1.81 -12.11 8.67
C ASP A 55 -3.19 -12.81 8.88
N ALA A 56 -4.05 -12.27 9.74
CA ALA A 56 -5.41 -12.78 9.95
C ALA A 56 -6.47 -12.17 9.00
N ASP A 57 -6.11 -11.13 8.24
CA ASP A 57 -7.02 -10.51 7.28
C ASP A 57 -7.13 -11.36 6.02
N SER A 58 -8.32 -11.92 5.81
CA SER A 58 -8.69 -12.69 4.62
C SER A 58 -10.03 -12.22 4.03
N CYS A 59 -10.53 -11.06 4.48
CA CYS A 59 -11.90 -10.62 4.17
C CYS A 59 -12.03 -9.13 3.86
N THR A 60 -11.04 -8.30 4.16
CA THR A 60 -11.07 -6.89 3.76
C THR A 60 -11.03 -6.79 2.24
N THR A 61 -12.06 -6.17 1.67
CA THR A 61 -12.14 -5.93 0.22
C THR A 61 -11.37 -4.67 -0.14
N TRP A 62 -10.83 -4.63 -1.35
CA TRP A 62 -10.17 -3.44 -1.90
C TRP A 62 -10.55 -3.25 -3.38
N THR A 63 -10.51 -2.02 -3.84
CA THR A 63 -10.78 -1.65 -5.24
C THR A 63 -10.01 -0.39 -5.60
N THR A 64 -9.54 -0.31 -6.84
CA THR A 64 -8.86 0.89 -7.35
C THR A 64 -9.79 2.08 -7.54
N THR A 65 -11.11 1.88 -7.50
CA THR A 65 -12.10 2.97 -7.61
C THR A 65 -12.06 3.93 -6.43
N ASP A 66 -11.50 3.51 -5.30
CA ASP A 66 -11.39 4.30 -4.08
C ASP A 66 -10.06 5.09 -4.05
N ILE A 67 -9.29 5.04 -5.13
CA ILE A 67 -8.01 5.76 -5.25
C ILE A 67 -8.23 7.05 -6.05
N ASP A 68 -7.91 8.18 -5.41
CA ASP A 68 -7.82 9.47 -6.06
C ASP A 68 -6.39 9.68 -6.59
N SER A 69 -6.28 9.95 -7.89
CA SER A 69 -5.04 10.34 -8.54
C SER A 69 -5.30 11.21 -9.76
N ALA A 70 -4.40 12.17 -9.99
CA ALA A 70 -4.47 13.03 -11.17
C ALA A 70 -4.11 12.32 -12.48
N GLU A 71 -3.46 11.14 -12.42
CA GLU A 71 -3.09 10.32 -13.59
C GLU A 71 -2.39 11.13 -14.70
N THR A 72 -1.50 12.05 -14.33
CA THR A 72 -0.86 12.94 -15.31
C THR A 72 0.22 12.21 -16.12
N HIS A 73 0.86 11.22 -15.51
CA HIS A 73 1.99 10.47 -16.06
C HIS A 73 1.73 8.97 -16.17
N HIS A 74 0.61 8.47 -15.65
CA HIS A 74 0.22 7.07 -15.72
C HIS A 74 -1.28 6.91 -15.97
N ALA A 75 -1.69 5.69 -16.34
CA ALA A 75 -3.06 5.20 -16.18
C ALA A 75 -3.07 4.12 -15.10
N LEU A 76 -3.98 4.22 -14.13
CA LEU A 76 -4.22 3.16 -13.14
C LEU A 76 -5.11 2.10 -13.77
N LEU A 77 -4.61 0.85 -13.84
CA LEU A 77 -5.44 -0.25 -14.31
C LEU A 77 -6.49 -0.60 -13.24
N ALA A 78 -7.76 -0.66 -13.65
CA ALA A 78 -8.85 -1.01 -12.75
C ALA A 78 -8.69 -2.45 -12.23
N ASP A 79 -8.72 -2.60 -10.91
CA ASP A 79 -8.63 -3.90 -10.25
C ASP A 79 -9.38 -3.87 -8.91
N SER A 80 -9.68 -5.05 -8.38
CA SER A 80 -10.32 -5.22 -7.09
C SER A 80 -10.08 -6.62 -6.55
N GLY A 81 -10.16 -6.78 -5.24
CA GLY A 81 -9.97 -8.07 -4.63
C GLY A 81 -10.29 -8.09 -3.15
N VAL A 82 -9.77 -9.12 -2.50
CA VAL A 82 -9.80 -9.29 -1.06
C VAL A 82 -8.35 -9.45 -0.61
N PHE A 83 -8.00 -8.88 0.54
CA PHE A 83 -6.71 -9.18 1.16
C PHE A 83 -6.66 -10.66 1.56
N ASP A 84 -5.49 -11.26 1.41
CA ASP A 84 -5.16 -12.60 1.89
C ASP A 84 -3.89 -12.49 2.74
N GLU A 85 -4.02 -12.86 4.01
CA GLU A 85 -3.01 -12.63 5.05
C GLU A 85 -2.51 -11.16 5.09
N GLY A 86 -3.43 -10.20 4.94
CA GLY A 86 -3.13 -8.76 4.96
C GLY A 86 -2.41 -8.25 3.71
N THR A 87 -2.27 -9.07 2.66
CA THR A 87 -1.61 -8.70 1.40
C THR A 87 -2.51 -8.90 0.18
N ALA A 88 -2.20 -8.23 -0.92
CA ALA A 88 -2.86 -8.41 -2.21
C ALA A 88 -1.88 -8.14 -3.36
N GLY A 89 -2.32 -8.38 -4.59
CA GLY A 89 -1.56 -8.01 -5.78
C GLY A 89 -1.32 -6.49 -5.83
N PRO A 90 -0.15 -6.02 -6.29
CA PRO A 90 0.18 -4.60 -6.32
C PRO A 90 -0.69 -3.84 -7.34
N LEU A 91 -0.89 -2.54 -7.11
CA LEU A 91 -1.51 -1.65 -8.09
C LEU A 91 -0.64 -1.59 -9.34
N ARG A 92 -1.27 -1.70 -10.52
CA ARG A 92 -0.58 -1.66 -11.81
C ARG A 92 -0.75 -0.28 -12.45
N LEU A 93 0.36 0.45 -12.55
CA LEU A 93 0.43 1.79 -13.12
C LEU A 93 1.09 1.69 -14.49
N GLU A 94 0.37 2.03 -15.56
CA GLU A 94 0.89 2.05 -16.92
C GLU A 94 1.42 3.45 -17.26
N PRO A 95 2.75 3.65 -17.46
CA PRO A 95 3.29 4.95 -17.81
C PRO A 95 2.73 5.46 -19.15
N LEU A 96 2.46 6.77 -19.24
CA LEU A 96 1.99 7.43 -20.47
C LEU A 96 3.13 7.93 -21.37
N GLY A 97 4.37 7.53 -21.09
CA GLY A 97 5.55 7.99 -21.83
C GLY A 97 6.04 9.39 -21.45
N THR A 98 5.52 9.97 -20.36
CA THR A 98 5.93 11.29 -19.85
C THR A 98 6.66 11.14 -18.51
N GLN A 99 7.59 12.05 -18.23
CA GLN A 99 8.34 12.08 -16.99
C GLN A 99 7.65 12.99 -15.97
N GLY A 100 7.70 12.62 -14.70
CA GLY A 100 7.09 13.38 -13.61
C GLY A 100 6.66 12.49 -12.46
N THR A 101 5.81 13.04 -11.60
CA THR A 101 5.33 12.36 -10.40
C THR A 101 3.83 12.48 -10.29
N ASP A 102 3.17 11.37 -9.98
CA ASP A 102 1.76 11.36 -9.57
C ASP A 102 1.66 10.92 -8.10
N LEU A 103 0.78 11.57 -7.36
CA LEU A 103 0.37 11.17 -6.03
C LEU A 103 -0.90 10.32 -6.15
N LEU A 104 -0.93 9.20 -5.43
CA LEU A 104 -2.11 8.36 -5.27
C LEU A 104 -2.51 8.42 -3.80
N THR A 105 -3.77 8.76 -3.53
CA THR A 105 -4.37 8.76 -2.19
C THR A 105 -5.52 7.77 -2.19
N TRP A 106 -5.57 6.85 -1.23
CA TRP A 106 -6.60 5.82 -1.17
C TRP A 106 -7.62 6.19 -0.09
N ASP A 107 -8.87 6.45 -0.48
CA ASP A 107 -10.01 6.62 0.42
C ASP A 107 -10.28 5.28 1.12
N VAL A 108 -9.88 5.18 2.38
CA VAL A 108 -10.04 3.97 3.19
C VAL A 108 -10.92 4.26 4.40
N PRO A 109 -11.56 3.25 5.00
CA PRO A 109 -12.25 3.45 6.26
C PRO A 109 -11.32 4.02 7.35
N GLU A 110 -11.85 4.84 8.24
CA GLU A 110 -11.10 5.52 9.33
C GLU A 110 -10.22 4.58 10.18
N TRP A 111 -10.60 3.30 10.30
CA TRP A 111 -9.83 2.28 11.05
C TRP A 111 -8.62 1.71 10.28
N LEU A 112 -8.42 2.13 9.02
CA LEU A 112 -7.24 1.88 8.19
C LEU A 112 -6.41 3.14 7.91
N GLU A 113 -6.86 4.30 8.36
CA GLU A 113 -6.07 5.55 8.33
C GLU A 113 -4.99 5.53 9.43
N ASP A 114 -3.97 6.38 9.29
CA ASP A 114 -2.94 6.56 10.32
C ASP A 114 -2.52 8.03 10.44
N ASP A 115 -1.88 8.37 11.56
CA ASP A 115 -1.30 9.69 11.79
C ASP A 115 0.12 9.74 11.21
N TRP A 116 0.21 9.97 9.89
CA TRP A 116 1.47 9.89 9.14
C TRP A 116 2.50 10.96 9.53
N ASN A 117 2.07 12.09 10.06
CA ASN A 117 2.92 13.25 10.39
C ASN A 117 3.02 13.53 11.89
N ASN A 118 2.36 12.71 12.71
CA ASN A 118 2.30 12.80 14.17
C ASN A 118 1.68 14.13 14.65
N ASP A 119 0.65 14.63 13.97
CA ASP A 119 -0.10 15.84 14.34
C ASP A 119 -1.41 15.56 15.11
N GLY A 120 -1.75 14.29 15.29
CA GLY A 120 -2.96 13.83 15.97
C GLY A 120 -4.19 13.75 15.09
N VAL A 121 -4.05 13.89 13.77
CA VAL A 121 -5.12 13.76 12.77
C VAL A 121 -4.85 12.53 11.90
N LEU A 122 -5.85 11.64 11.83
CA LEU A 122 -5.81 10.51 10.91
C LEU A 122 -5.98 11.00 9.47
N ALA A 123 -5.27 10.36 8.55
CA ALA A 123 -5.40 10.64 7.13
C ALA A 123 -5.26 9.38 6.28
N ASP A 124 -5.88 9.43 5.11
CA ASP A 124 -5.77 8.43 4.06
C ASP A 124 -4.30 8.10 3.73
N PRO A 125 -3.97 6.83 3.49
CA PRO A 125 -2.67 6.44 2.99
C PRO A 125 -2.43 7.02 1.61
N SER A 126 -1.18 7.39 1.35
CA SER A 126 -0.76 7.90 0.05
C SER A 126 0.61 7.38 -0.35
N ALA A 127 0.83 7.29 -1.66
CA ALA A 127 2.12 6.95 -2.25
C ALA A 127 2.37 7.71 -3.56
N THR A 128 3.65 7.97 -3.81
CA THR A 128 4.12 8.67 -5.00
C THR A 128 4.67 7.69 -6.01
N ALA A 129 4.20 7.81 -7.25
CA ALA A 129 4.78 7.16 -8.42
C ALA A 129 5.65 8.15 -9.20
N THR A 130 6.92 7.80 -9.46
CA THR A 130 7.88 8.65 -10.18
C THR A 130 8.29 8.03 -11.52
N PHE A 131 8.06 8.74 -12.61
CA PHE A 131 8.37 8.33 -13.98
C PHE A 131 9.54 9.15 -14.53
N GLY A 132 10.46 8.49 -15.24
CA GLY A 132 11.68 9.12 -15.78
C GLY A 132 12.97 8.79 -15.02
N VAL A 133 12.92 7.86 -14.06
CA VAL A 133 14.11 7.44 -13.31
C VAL A 133 14.64 6.12 -13.87
N TYR A 134 15.83 6.17 -14.45
CA TYR A 134 16.51 4.98 -14.96
C TYR A 134 17.34 4.32 -13.86
N ARG A 135 17.09 3.03 -13.60
CA ARG A 135 18.11 2.19 -12.95
C ARG A 135 19.16 1.86 -14.01
N GLY A 136 20.39 2.30 -13.81
CA GLY A 136 21.49 2.05 -14.73
C GLY A 136 21.68 0.55 -14.98
N ASN A 137 21.63 0.15 -16.25
CA ASN A 137 21.93 -1.18 -16.82
C ASN A 137 21.20 -2.38 -16.19
N ASP A 138 20.13 -2.83 -16.85
CA ASP A 138 19.66 -4.21 -16.70
C ASP A 138 20.56 -5.14 -17.53
N ARG A 139 21.54 -5.77 -16.87
CA ARG A 139 22.46 -6.70 -17.54
C ARG A 139 21.76 -8.05 -17.67
N ILE A 140 21.03 -8.25 -18.76
CA ILE A 140 20.43 -9.54 -19.12
C ILE A 140 21.55 -10.59 -19.26
N ILE A 141 21.67 -11.51 -18.30
CA ILE A 141 22.54 -12.68 -18.41
C ILE A 141 21.74 -13.79 -19.08
N TYR A 142 22.00 -14.03 -20.37
CA TYR A 142 21.52 -15.24 -21.04
C TYR A 142 22.31 -16.45 -20.52
N TRP A 143 21.62 -17.39 -19.86
CA TRP A 143 22.18 -18.73 -19.62
C TRP A 143 21.83 -19.61 -20.83
N ARG A 144 22.86 -20.01 -21.57
CA ARG A 144 22.76 -21.04 -22.62
C ARG A 144 22.99 -22.39 -21.96
N GLU A 145 21.97 -23.25 -21.97
CA GLU A 145 22.15 -24.65 -21.57
C GLU A 145 23.16 -25.34 -22.49
N VAL A 146 24.11 -26.06 -21.89
CA VAL A 146 24.99 -26.99 -22.60
C VAL A 146 24.45 -28.39 -22.29
N PRO A 147 23.93 -29.15 -23.27
CA PRO A 147 23.53 -30.53 -23.02
C PRO A 147 24.78 -31.36 -22.69
N ALA A 148 24.76 -32.05 -21.56
CA ALA A 148 25.73 -33.09 -21.26
C ALA A 148 25.49 -34.27 -22.23
N ASN A 149 26.57 -34.76 -22.84
CA ASN A 149 26.59 -35.95 -23.69
C ASN A 149 27.24 -37.10 -22.92
#